data_AF-A0A937SXS4-F1
#
_entry.id   AF-A0A937SXS4-F1
#
_cell.length_a   1.000
_cell.length_b   1.000
_cell.length_c   1.000
_cell.angle_alpha   90.00
_cell.angle_beta   90.00
_cell.angle_gamma   90.00
#
_symmetry.space_group_name_H-M   'P 1'
#
loop_
_entity.id
_entity.type
_entity.pdbx_description
1 polymer ?
#
loop_
_entity_poly.entity_id
_entity_poly.type
_entity_poly.pdbx_seq_one_letter_code
_entity_poly.pdbx_strand_id
1 'polypeptide(L)'
;MKFNSENLLRSSKGLAVEELQIRLAGFRGTVWDGDFGPGTELQVITFQKEYMKAENPTGIVDQKVFEALEEFSKEFPIDFDKLKCPCGECEGFGKGQFKDQYREGKPKVEAYHNFEYPGIHKAILHSYRAAQCYAKASEFGSSFLSSGYRCHVNNKNKGRKSTNHMGKALDCDFPLTSNEDKRDDGIRCDKFRGLLVEKSNFQIGWHGRNKKSLEPSNIAPTWVHMDVRSFSKQYLQEKYFVTTEQELDSNDL
;
A
#
# COMPACT_ATOMS: atom_id res chain seq x y z
N MET A 1 11.37 5.24 19.40
CA MET A 1 12.81 4.90 19.59
C MET A 1 13.59 5.40 18.37
N LYS A 2 14.72 6.08 18.58
CA LYS A 2 15.70 6.33 17.50
C LYS A 2 16.14 4.97 16.96
N PHE A 3 16.21 4.78 15.64
CA PHE A 3 16.86 3.61 15.05
C PHE A 3 18.21 3.42 15.77
N ASN A 4 18.43 2.24 16.37
CA ASN A 4 19.71 1.92 16.99
C ASN A 4 20.82 2.18 15.96
N SER A 5 21.97 2.65 16.42
CA SER A 5 23.11 3.18 15.67
C SER A 5 23.80 2.21 14.71
N GLU A 6 23.15 1.11 14.32
CA GLU A 6 23.66 0.15 13.35
C GLU A 6 22.95 0.36 12.02
N ASN A 7 23.75 0.63 10.99
CA ASN A 7 23.25 0.70 9.62
C ASN A 7 22.59 -0.64 9.24
N LEU A 8 21.53 -0.59 8.43
CA LEU A 8 20.99 -1.80 7.80
C LEU A 8 21.62 -1.95 6.41
N LEU A 9 22.14 -3.14 6.14
CA LEU A 9 22.78 -3.49 4.87
C LEU A 9 22.54 -4.97 4.57
N ARG A 10 23.05 -5.44 3.41
CA ARG A 10 22.96 -6.86 3.05
C ARG A 10 23.36 -7.77 4.21
N SER A 11 22.58 -8.83 4.43
CA SER A 11 22.72 -9.81 5.52
C SER A 11 22.23 -9.33 6.89
N SER A 12 21.84 -8.06 7.07
CA SER A 12 21.07 -7.64 8.24
C SER A 12 19.75 -8.43 8.31
N LYS A 13 19.29 -8.76 9.51
CA LYS A 13 18.05 -9.51 9.74
C LYS A 13 17.24 -8.95 10.91
N GLY A 14 15.94 -9.24 10.91
CA GLY A 14 15.04 -8.99 12.03
C GLY A 14 14.00 -7.90 11.77
N LEU A 15 13.30 -7.50 12.83
CA LEU A 15 12.13 -6.62 12.76
C LEU A 15 12.44 -5.24 12.14
N ALA A 16 13.65 -4.71 12.35
CA ALA A 16 14.06 -3.45 11.73
C ALA A 16 14.14 -3.56 10.20
N VAL A 17 14.56 -4.71 9.67
CA VAL A 17 14.58 -4.96 8.23
C VAL A 17 13.16 -5.17 7.69
N GLU A 18 12.32 -5.88 8.44
CA GLU A 18 10.91 -6.08 8.11
C GLU A 18 10.15 -4.75 7.99
N GLU A 19 10.36 -3.84 8.95
CA GLU A 19 9.78 -2.50 8.94
C GLU A 19 10.30 -1.66 7.77
N LEU A 20 11.61 -1.70 7.51
CA LEU A 20 12.20 -1.03 6.35
C LEU A 20 11.57 -1.53 5.03
N GLN A 21 11.42 -2.84 4.86
CA GLN A 21 10.83 -3.46 3.67
C GLN A 21 9.39 -2.97 3.45
N ILE A 22 8.61 -2.82 4.52
CA ILE A 22 7.23 -2.29 4.50
C ILE A 22 7.21 -0.80 4.16
N ARG A 23 8.03 0.02 4.82
CA ARG A 23 8.12 1.48 4.55
C ARG A 23 8.54 1.78 3.13
N LEU A 24 9.40 0.94 2.56
CA LEU A 24 9.86 1.02 1.18
C LEU A 24 9.01 0.20 0.21
N ALA A 25 7.82 -0.27 0.60
CA ALA A 25 6.97 -1.07 -0.28
C ALA A 25 6.69 -0.36 -1.61
N GLY A 26 6.61 0.97 -1.63
CA GLY A 26 6.41 1.75 -2.85
C GLY A 26 7.61 1.87 -3.79
N PHE A 27 8.83 1.64 -3.31
CA PHE A 27 10.08 1.79 -4.07
C PHE A 27 10.61 0.42 -4.46
N ARG A 28 10.07 -0.16 -5.54
CA ARG A 28 10.35 -1.55 -5.95
C ARG A 28 10.09 -2.59 -4.84
N GLY A 29 8.90 -2.59 -4.25
CA GLY A 29 8.60 -3.51 -3.14
C GLY A 29 8.57 -5.01 -3.45
N THR A 30 8.96 -5.81 -2.46
CA THR A 30 8.85 -7.28 -2.42
C THR A 30 8.00 -7.73 -1.23
N VAL A 31 8.27 -8.91 -0.68
CA VAL A 31 7.80 -9.34 0.64
C VAL A 31 8.58 -8.66 1.77
N TRP A 32 8.02 -8.68 2.98
CA TRP A 32 8.65 -8.23 4.22
C TRP A 32 8.95 -9.44 5.11
N ASP A 33 10.08 -10.09 4.84
CA ASP A 33 10.52 -11.31 5.50
C ASP A 33 11.59 -11.07 6.58
N GLY A 34 12.01 -9.82 6.75
CA GLY A 34 13.05 -9.45 7.70
C GLY A 34 14.46 -9.90 7.30
N ASP A 35 14.69 -10.29 6.04
CA ASP A 35 16.02 -10.60 5.50
C ASP A 35 16.46 -9.53 4.49
N PHE A 36 17.56 -8.83 4.79
CA PHE A 36 18.09 -7.80 3.91
C PHE A 36 18.88 -8.46 2.77
N GLY A 37 18.13 -8.96 1.78
CA GLY A 37 18.68 -9.53 0.56
C GLY A 37 18.86 -8.50 -0.57
N PRO A 38 19.19 -8.97 -1.79
CA PRO A 38 19.32 -8.10 -2.97
C PRO A 38 18.04 -7.33 -3.32
N GLY A 39 16.86 -7.90 -3.01
CA GLY A 39 15.57 -7.23 -3.19
C GLY A 39 15.45 -5.98 -2.32
N THR A 40 15.73 -6.10 -1.03
CA THR A 40 15.70 -4.99 -0.07
C THR A 40 16.75 -3.93 -0.38
N GLU A 41 17.97 -4.34 -0.75
CA GLU A 41 18.99 -3.38 -1.19
C GLU A 41 18.52 -2.56 -2.40
N LEU A 42 17.87 -3.20 -3.36
CA LEU A 42 17.33 -2.50 -4.52
C LEU A 42 16.21 -1.54 -4.15
N GLN A 43 15.40 -1.84 -3.14
CA GLN A 43 14.43 -0.89 -2.59
C GLN A 43 15.12 0.35 -2.03
N VAL A 44 16.18 0.16 -1.23
CA VAL A 44 16.96 1.26 -0.63
C VAL A 44 17.64 2.09 -1.71
N ILE A 45 18.31 1.46 -2.70
CA ILE A 45 18.93 2.16 -3.83
C ILE A 45 17.88 2.98 -4.59
N THR A 46 16.69 2.42 -4.81
CA THR A 46 15.61 3.13 -5.52
C THR A 46 15.13 4.33 -4.71
N PHE A 47 14.92 4.18 -3.42
CA PHE A 47 14.53 5.29 -2.54
C PHE A 47 15.59 6.40 -2.51
N GLN A 48 16.86 6.03 -2.32
CA GLN A 48 17.99 6.96 -2.35
C GLN A 48 18.07 7.72 -3.67
N LYS A 49 17.90 7.03 -4.80
CA LYS A 49 17.97 7.65 -6.13
C LYS A 49 16.74 8.51 -6.41
N GLU A 50 15.55 7.97 -6.23
CA GLU A 50 14.31 8.56 -6.75
C GLU A 50 13.70 9.58 -5.79
N TYR A 51 13.80 9.39 -4.48
CA TYR A 51 13.34 10.37 -3.49
C TYR A 51 14.49 11.28 -3.03
N MET A 52 15.55 10.71 -2.45
CA MET A 52 16.66 11.51 -1.88
C MET A 52 17.55 12.18 -2.93
N LYS A 53 17.37 11.85 -4.22
CA LYS A 53 18.17 12.35 -5.35
C LYS A 53 19.69 12.12 -5.16
N ALA A 54 20.06 11.03 -4.50
CA ALA A 54 21.46 10.68 -4.28
C ALA A 54 22.17 10.41 -5.61
N GLU A 55 23.30 11.08 -5.85
CA GLU A 55 24.12 10.86 -7.04
C GLU A 55 24.73 9.46 -7.08
N ASN A 56 25.13 8.95 -5.91
CA ASN A 56 25.76 7.64 -5.73
C ASN A 56 24.99 6.83 -4.66
N PRO A 57 23.86 6.20 -5.00
CA PRO A 57 23.07 5.42 -4.05
C PRO A 57 23.86 4.18 -3.59
N THR A 58 24.02 4.03 -2.28
CA THR A 58 24.86 3.00 -1.65
C THR A 58 24.13 1.69 -1.39
N GLY A 59 22.80 1.72 -1.30
CA GLY A 59 21.99 0.59 -0.83
C GLY A 59 22.11 0.31 0.67
N ILE A 60 22.83 1.16 1.41
CA ILE A 60 22.98 1.08 2.87
C ILE A 60 21.99 2.06 3.52
N VAL A 61 21.29 1.60 4.55
CA VAL A 61 20.42 2.43 5.37
C VAL A 61 21.24 2.97 6.53
N ASP A 62 21.75 4.18 6.37
CA ASP A 62 22.40 4.95 7.42
C ASP A 62 21.42 5.94 8.07
N GLN A 63 21.93 6.78 8.97
CA GLN A 63 21.13 7.81 9.63
C GLN A 63 20.41 8.75 8.63
N LYS A 64 21.04 9.09 7.50
CA LYS A 64 20.44 9.99 6.50
C LYS A 64 19.26 9.32 5.80
N VAL A 65 19.34 8.02 5.55
CA VAL A 65 18.20 7.27 4.99
C VAL A 65 17.06 7.23 6.00
N PHE A 66 17.32 7.03 7.29
CA PHE A 66 16.27 7.08 8.31
C PHE A 66 15.63 8.47 8.42
N GLU A 67 16.43 9.54 8.40
CA GLU A 67 15.91 10.92 8.37
C GLU A 67 15.05 11.16 7.12
N ALA A 68 15.49 10.70 5.95
CA ALA A 68 14.73 10.81 4.71
C ALA A 68 13.40 10.02 4.73
N LEU A 69 13.32 8.88 5.41
CA LEU A 69 12.06 8.13 5.58
C LEU A 69 11.04 8.92 6.41
N GLU A 70 11.51 9.63 7.44
CA GLU A 70 10.66 10.50 8.27
C GLU A 70 10.22 11.75 7.51
N GLU A 71 11.12 12.35 6.71
CA GLU A 71 10.77 13.46 5.81
C GLU A 71 9.77 13.05 4.75
N PHE A 72 9.98 11.89 4.12
CA PHE A 72 9.07 11.33 3.12
C PHE A 72 7.65 11.15 3.67
N SER A 73 7.53 10.65 4.89
CA SER A 73 6.24 10.44 5.54
C SER A 73 5.52 11.75 5.84
N LYS A 74 6.25 12.81 6.19
CA LYS A 74 5.69 14.16 6.40
C LYS A 74 5.31 14.86 5.10
N GLU A 75 6.05 14.61 4.01
CA GLU A 75 5.75 15.20 2.69
C GLU A 75 4.52 14.56 2.04
N PHE A 76 4.31 13.27 2.28
CA PHE A 76 3.19 12.49 1.74
C PHE A 76 2.33 11.93 2.89
N PRO A 77 1.61 12.79 3.64
CA PRO A 77 0.76 12.33 4.73
C PRO A 77 -0.45 11.56 4.21
N ILE A 78 -1.00 10.68 5.06
CA ILE A 78 -2.21 9.93 4.75
C ILE A 78 -3.36 10.43 5.62
N ASP A 79 -4.40 10.95 4.97
CA ASP A 79 -5.66 11.29 5.63
C ASP A 79 -6.46 10.01 5.96
N PHE A 80 -6.28 9.51 7.18
CA PHE A 80 -7.00 8.33 7.68
C PHE A 80 -8.50 8.54 7.81
N ASP A 81 -8.99 9.78 7.92
CA ASP A 81 -10.44 10.02 7.93
C ASP A 81 -11.07 9.68 6.57
N LYS A 82 -10.34 9.85 5.46
CA LYS A 82 -10.77 9.39 4.12
C LYS A 82 -10.77 7.88 3.98
N LEU A 83 -10.00 7.17 4.81
CA LEU A 83 -9.94 5.72 4.80
C LEU A 83 -11.04 5.06 5.63
N LYS A 84 -11.74 5.81 6.49
CA LYS A 84 -12.77 5.25 7.36
C LYS A 84 -13.97 4.73 6.57
N CYS A 85 -14.52 3.64 7.06
CA CYS A 85 -15.68 3.00 6.49
C CYS A 85 -16.94 3.86 6.68
N PRO A 86 -17.66 4.21 5.59
CA PRO A 86 -18.83 5.09 5.68
C PRO A 86 -20.12 4.32 6.02
N CYS A 87 -20.04 3.22 6.77
CA CYS A 87 -21.23 2.39 7.07
C CYS A 87 -22.14 2.99 8.14
N GLY A 88 -21.64 3.90 8.97
CA GLY A 88 -22.38 4.46 10.12
C GLY A 88 -22.51 3.52 11.32
N GLU A 89 -21.93 2.31 11.28
CA GLU A 89 -22.08 1.29 12.33
C GLU A 89 -20.76 0.82 12.98
N CYS A 90 -19.62 0.94 12.28
CA CYS A 90 -18.29 0.67 12.84
C CYS A 90 -17.55 1.98 13.08
N GLU A 91 -16.50 1.95 13.89
CA GLU A 91 -15.68 3.12 14.24
C GLU A 91 -14.71 3.56 13.12
N GLY A 92 -14.80 2.92 11.95
CA GLY A 92 -14.03 3.25 10.75
C GLY A 92 -13.36 2.04 10.11
N PHE A 93 -13.00 1.03 10.91
CA PHE A 93 -12.19 -0.11 10.43
C PHE A 93 -12.78 -1.47 10.81
N GLY A 94 -14.09 -1.65 10.57
CA GLY A 94 -14.79 -2.91 10.82
C GLY A 94 -14.96 -3.22 12.32
N LYS A 95 -15.32 -4.46 12.63
CA LYS A 95 -15.54 -4.98 13.99
C LYS A 95 -14.81 -6.32 14.21
N GLY A 96 -13.79 -6.63 13.39
CA GLY A 96 -13.01 -7.86 13.51
C GLY A 96 -13.81 -9.13 13.17
N GLN A 97 -14.89 -9.02 12.39
CA GLN A 97 -15.81 -10.13 12.16
C GLN A 97 -15.23 -11.20 11.23
N PHE A 98 -15.72 -12.44 11.39
CA PHE A 98 -15.52 -13.56 10.48
C PHE A 98 -14.06 -14.00 10.29
N LYS A 99 -13.24 -13.87 11.34
CA LYS A 99 -11.88 -14.41 11.38
C LYS A 99 -11.88 -15.91 11.05
N ASP A 100 -10.93 -16.31 10.20
CA ASP A 100 -10.79 -17.68 9.64
C ASP A 100 -12.06 -18.25 8.95
N GLN A 101 -13.04 -17.41 8.60
CA GLN A 101 -14.19 -17.82 7.80
C GLN A 101 -14.01 -17.42 6.34
N TYR A 102 -14.45 -18.28 5.42
CA TYR A 102 -14.28 -18.08 3.99
C TYR A 102 -15.65 -18.10 3.29
N ARG A 103 -15.73 -17.43 2.15
CA ARG A 103 -16.94 -17.43 1.33
C ARG A 103 -17.34 -18.85 0.94
N GLU A 104 -18.60 -19.19 1.18
CA GLU A 104 -19.16 -20.50 0.89
C GLU A 104 -18.96 -20.91 -0.59
N GLY A 105 -18.63 -22.18 -0.81
CA GLY A 105 -18.41 -22.74 -2.14
C GLY A 105 -17.16 -22.20 -2.86
N LYS A 106 -16.26 -21.50 -2.17
CA LYS A 106 -14.99 -21.00 -2.74
C LYS A 106 -13.76 -21.63 -2.08
N PRO A 107 -12.62 -21.63 -2.79
CA PRO A 107 -11.35 -22.05 -2.19
C PRO A 107 -11.01 -21.25 -0.93
N LYS A 108 -10.39 -21.90 0.06
CA LYS A 108 -9.92 -21.25 1.29
C LYS A 108 -8.63 -20.47 1.04
N VAL A 109 -8.74 -19.37 0.29
CA VAL A 109 -7.65 -18.46 -0.05
C VAL A 109 -8.01 -17.03 0.33
N GLU A 110 -7.00 -16.17 0.46
CA GLU A 110 -7.18 -14.78 0.92
C GLU A 110 -8.20 -13.97 0.11
N ALA A 111 -8.29 -14.25 -1.18
CA ALA A 111 -9.26 -13.65 -2.08
C ALA A 111 -10.72 -13.84 -1.63
N TYR A 112 -11.00 -14.86 -0.82
CA TYR A 112 -12.31 -15.25 -0.32
C TYR A 112 -12.38 -15.34 1.20
N HIS A 113 -11.35 -14.84 1.90
CA HIS A 113 -11.37 -14.73 3.35
C HIS A 113 -12.31 -13.59 3.75
N ASN A 114 -13.25 -13.88 4.65
CA ASN A 114 -14.27 -12.94 5.09
C ASN A 114 -13.81 -12.05 6.25
N PHE A 115 -12.56 -12.16 6.67
CA PHE A 115 -12.10 -11.44 7.85
C PHE A 115 -12.07 -9.92 7.64
N GLU A 116 -12.59 -9.20 8.63
CA GLU A 116 -12.39 -7.76 8.79
C GLU A 116 -11.08 -7.50 9.51
N TYR A 117 -10.02 -7.18 8.77
CA TYR A 117 -8.73 -6.86 9.38
C TYR A 117 -8.80 -5.56 10.21
N PRO A 118 -8.03 -5.44 11.29
CA PRO A 118 -8.13 -4.33 12.25
C PRO A 118 -7.41 -3.06 11.75
N GLY A 119 -7.82 -2.53 10.60
CA GLY A 119 -7.20 -1.37 9.97
C GLY A 119 -6.89 -1.58 8.49
N ILE A 120 -6.09 -0.70 7.90
CA ILE A 120 -5.58 -0.82 6.53
C ILE A 120 -4.12 -1.28 6.57
N HIS A 121 -3.73 -2.15 5.64
CA HIS A 121 -2.42 -2.77 5.61
C HIS A 121 -1.28 -1.75 5.35
N LYS A 122 -0.25 -1.69 6.22
CA LYS A 122 0.90 -0.76 6.12
C LYS A 122 1.55 -0.74 4.73
N ALA A 123 1.81 -1.92 4.14
CA ALA A 123 2.43 -2.00 2.81
C ALA A 123 1.62 -1.32 1.69
N ILE A 124 0.28 -1.31 1.73
CA ILE A 124 -0.51 -0.60 0.71
C ILE A 124 -0.53 0.91 0.94
N LEU A 125 -0.49 1.33 2.21
CA LEU A 125 -0.39 2.73 2.61
C LEU A 125 0.96 3.34 2.20
N HIS A 126 2.08 2.70 2.51
CA HIS A 126 3.40 3.16 2.04
C HIS A 126 3.54 3.09 0.52
N SER A 127 2.89 2.12 -0.13
CA SER A 127 2.84 2.09 -1.59
C SER A 127 2.04 3.27 -2.16
N TYR A 128 0.99 3.71 -1.47
CA TYR A 128 0.25 4.92 -1.85
C TYR A 128 1.07 6.20 -1.66
N ARG A 129 1.86 6.33 -0.58
CA ARG A 129 2.80 7.46 -0.43
C ARG A 129 3.77 7.57 -1.62
N ALA A 130 4.37 6.45 -2.02
CA ALA A 130 5.24 6.45 -3.21
C ALA A 130 4.46 6.77 -4.49
N ALA A 131 3.24 6.27 -4.63
CA ALA A 131 2.37 6.61 -5.75
C ALA A 131 2.12 8.13 -5.83
N GLN A 132 1.87 8.80 -4.70
CA GLN A 132 1.75 10.27 -4.63
C GLN A 132 3.05 10.97 -5.03
N CYS A 133 4.20 10.48 -4.55
CA CYS A 133 5.51 11.00 -4.93
C CYS A 133 5.75 10.90 -6.43
N TYR A 134 5.46 9.75 -7.04
CA TYR A 134 5.61 9.55 -8.48
C TYR A 134 4.62 10.38 -9.29
N ALA A 135 3.39 10.54 -8.82
CA ALA A 135 2.39 11.39 -9.46
C ALA A 135 2.85 12.86 -9.48
N LYS A 136 3.32 13.38 -8.34
CA LYS A 136 3.83 14.74 -8.17
C LYS A 136 5.08 15.03 -9.01
N ALA A 137 5.96 14.04 -9.17
CA ALA A 137 7.15 14.15 -10.00
C ALA A 137 6.90 13.99 -11.51
N SER A 138 5.66 13.74 -11.92
CA SER A 138 5.26 13.45 -13.29
C SER A 138 4.10 14.36 -13.74
N GLU A 139 3.51 14.07 -14.90
CA GLU A 139 2.39 14.82 -15.48
C GLU A 139 1.04 14.64 -14.77
N PHE A 140 0.93 13.74 -13.79
CA PHE A 140 -0.36 13.36 -13.18
C PHE A 140 -0.88 14.37 -12.14
N GLY A 141 -0.01 15.17 -11.53
CA GLY A 141 -0.37 16.05 -10.43
C GLY A 141 -0.64 15.29 -9.12
N SER A 142 -1.53 15.82 -8.28
CA SER A 142 -1.84 15.22 -6.96
C SER A 142 -3.03 14.26 -7.07
N SER A 143 -2.82 13.00 -6.68
CA SER A 143 -3.92 12.05 -6.47
C SER A 143 -4.55 12.23 -5.09
N PHE A 144 -5.77 11.73 -4.93
CA PHE A 144 -6.48 11.70 -3.64
C PHE A 144 -7.08 10.32 -3.38
N LEU A 145 -7.33 10.01 -2.11
CA LEU A 145 -8.02 8.80 -1.69
C LEU A 145 -9.52 8.94 -1.97
N SER A 146 -10.05 8.07 -2.85
CA SER A 146 -11.48 8.01 -3.17
C SER A 146 -12.22 6.96 -2.33
N SER A 147 -11.50 5.95 -1.82
CA SER A 147 -12.06 4.98 -0.88
C SER A 147 -11.00 4.24 -0.07
N GLY A 148 -11.34 3.87 1.16
CA GLY A 148 -10.55 2.97 2.00
C GLY A 148 -11.37 1.77 2.46
N TYR A 149 -11.62 1.69 3.77
CA TYR A 149 -12.20 0.53 4.42
C TYR A 149 -13.69 0.32 4.07
N ARG A 150 -14.11 -0.92 3.84
CA ARG A 150 -15.50 -1.32 3.62
C ARG A 150 -15.77 -2.62 4.39
N CYS A 151 -16.37 -2.48 5.57
CA CYS A 151 -16.79 -3.60 6.42
C CYS A 151 -17.97 -4.39 5.82
N HIS A 152 -18.38 -5.50 6.44
CA HIS A 152 -19.51 -6.31 5.97
C HIS A 152 -20.82 -5.55 5.94
N VAL A 153 -21.05 -4.66 6.90
CA VAL A 153 -22.23 -3.78 6.91
C VAL A 153 -22.24 -2.90 5.65
N ASN A 154 -21.12 -2.23 5.34
CA ASN A 154 -21.03 -1.40 4.13
C ASN A 154 -21.27 -2.23 2.86
N ASN A 155 -20.64 -3.42 2.80
CA ASN A 155 -20.80 -4.32 1.67
C ASN A 155 -22.24 -4.79 1.51
N LYS A 156 -22.92 -5.17 2.58
CA LYS A 156 -24.35 -5.52 2.58
C LYS A 156 -25.20 -4.36 2.05
N ASN A 157 -24.99 -3.15 2.57
CA ASN A 157 -25.73 -1.95 2.17
C ASN A 157 -25.50 -1.57 0.70
N LYS A 158 -24.36 -1.97 0.10
CA LYS A 158 -24.00 -1.68 -1.29
C LYS A 158 -24.08 -2.89 -2.22
N GLY A 159 -24.60 -4.03 -1.74
CA GLY A 159 -24.72 -5.27 -2.53
C GLY A 159 -23.38 -5.87 -2.99
N ARG A 160 -22.28 -5.61 -2.28
CA ARG A 160 -20.94 -6.05 -2.65
C ARG A 160 -20.59 -7.40 -2.02
N LYS A 161 -19.80 -8.21 -2.73
CA LYS A 161 -19.34 -9.53 -2.29
C LYS A 161 -17.82 -9.64 -2.10
N SER A 162 -17.06 -8.60 -2.47
CA SER A 162 -15.60 -8.59 -2.35
C SER A 162 -15.17 -8.14 -0.96
N THR A 163 -14.15 -8.79 -0.41
CA THR A 163 -13.58 -8.49 0.92
C THR A 163 -12.24 -7.74 0.82
N ASN A 164 -11.84 -7.28 -0.37
CA ASN A 164 -10.58 -6.55 -0.57
C ASN A 164 -10.48 -5.31 0.34
N HIS A 165 -11.54 -4.50 0.39
CA HIS A 165 -11.58 -3.29 1.20
C HIS A 165 -11.77 -3.55 2.71
N MET A 166 -11.74 -4.80 3.17
CA MET A 166 -11.72 -5.12 4.61
C MET A 166 -10.28 -5.05 5.15
N GLY A 167 -9.57 -3.98 4.82
CA GLY A 167 -8.20 -3.72 5.27
C GLY A 167 -7.09 -3.92 4.23
N LYS A 168 -7.37 -4.58 3.10
CA LYS A 168 -6.33 -4.98 2.14
C LYS A 168 -6.21 -4.06 0.92
N ALA A 169 -7.08 -3.07 0.78
CA ALA A 169 -7.17 -2.25 -0.41
C ALA A 169 -7.54 -0.79 -0.12
N LEU A 170 -7.16 0.07 -1.04
CA LEU A 170 -7.60 1.45 -1.16
C LEU A 170 -7.85 1.78 -2.63
N ASP A 171 -8.70 2.77 -2.86
CA ASP A 171 -8.93 3.37 -4.17
C ASP A 171 -8.37 4.80 -4.16
N CYS A 172 -7.62 5.17 -5.18
CA CYS A 172 -7.20 6.54 -5.42
C CYS A 172 -7.62 7.03 -6.81
N ASP A 173 -7.69 8.34 -6.94
CA ASP A 173 -8.20 9.01 -8.13
C ASP A 173 -7.50 10.36 -8.33
N PHE A 174 -7.73 10.99 -9.48
CA PHE A 174 -7.17 12.26 -9.88
C PHE A 174 -8.28 13.29 -10.13
N PRO A 175 -8.11 14.57 -9.74
CA PRO A 175 -9.10 15.59 -10.06
C PRO A 175 -9.27 15.72 -11.58
N LEU A 176 -10.50 15.76 -12.05
CA LEU A 176 -10.78 16.16 -13.43
C LEU A 176 -10.55 17.66 -13.59
N THR A 177 -9.89 18.04 -14.67
CA THR A 177 -9.85 19.45 -15.10
C THR A 177 -11.12 19.77 -15.91
N SER A 178 -11.44 21.06 -16.08
CA SER A 178 -12.70 21.51 -16.69
C SER A 178 -12.94 21.01 -18.12
N ASN A 179 -11.90 20.56 -18.82
CA ASN A 179 -11.95 20.12 -20.22
C ASN A 179 -11.74 18.62 -20.38
N GLU A 180 -11.58 17.86 -19.29
CA GLU A 180 -11.40 16.42 -19.32
C GLU A 180 -12.73 15.69 -19.16
N ASP A 181 -12.88 14.58 -19.88
CA ASP A 181 -13.98 13.65 -19.71
C ASP A 181 -13.53 12.31 -19.08
N LYS A 182 -14.46 11.35 -18.98
CA LYS A 182 -14.18 10.02 -18.41
C LYS A 182 -13.18 9.20 -19.23
N ARG A 183 -13.07 9.46 -20.53
CA ARG A 183 -12.10 8.79 -21.40
C ARG A 183 -10.70 9.31 -21.09
N ASP A 184 -10.55 10.62 -20.94
CA ASP A 184 -9.27 11.24 -20.55
C ASP A 184 -8.81 10.71 -19.19
N ASP A 185 -9.75 10.63 -18.24
CA ASP A 185 -9.48 10.08 -16.91
C ASP A 185 -9.07 8.60 -16.94
N GLY A 186 -9.73 7.80 -17.79
CA GLY A 186 -9.36 6.41 -17.98
C GLY A 186 -7.97 6.24 -18.58
N ILE A 187 -7.60 7.06 -19.58
CA ILE A 187 -6.26 7.09 -20.16
C ILE A 187 -5.22 7.46 -19.08
N ARG A 188 -5.52 8.45 -18.24
CA ARG A 188 -4.68 8.88 -17.14
C ARG A 188 -4.49 7.75 -16.11
N CYS A 189 -5.57 7.08 -15.69
CA CYS A 189 -5.51 5.95 -14.79
C CYS A 189 -4.67 4.80 -15.36
N ASP A 190 -4.78 4.50 -16.65
CA ASP A 190 -4.01 3.42 -17.29
C ASP A 190 -2.52 3.75 -17.42
N LYS A 191 -2.18 5.00 -17.76
CA LYS A 191 -0.80 5.47 -17.70
C LYS A 191 -0.24 5.36 -16.27
N PHE A 192 -1.02 5.77 -15.27
CA PHE A 192 -0.59 5.73 -13.88
C PHE A 192 -0.40 4.29 -13.37
N ARG A 193 -1.28 3.36 -13.74
CA ARG A 193 -1.07 1.92 -13.50
C ARG A 193 0.25 1.44 -14.10
N GLY A 194 0.54 1.83 -15.34
CA GLY A 194 1.81 1.52 -16.01
C GLY A 194 3.02 2.01 -15.21
N LEU A 195 2.97 3.24 -14.72
CA LEU A 195 4.02 3.82 -13.87
C LEU A 195 4.20 3.01 -12.56
N LEU A 196 3.11 2.63 -11.89
CA LEU A 196 3.18 1.85 -10.65
C LEU A 196 3.66 0.41 -10.87
N VAL A 197 3.40 -0.18 -12.03
CA VAL A 197 4.00 -1.46 -12.44
C VAL A 197 5.51 -1.31 -12.58
N GLU A 198 5.97 -0.27 -13.29
CA GLU A 198 7.40 -0.03 -13.52
C GLU A 198 8.16 0.30 -12.23
N LYS A 199 7.64 1.26 -11.45
CA LYS A 199 8.35 1.87 -10.31
C LYS A 199 8.11 1.14 -9.00
N SER A 200 6.89 0.68 -8.78
CA SER A 200 6.44 0.12 -7.50
C SER A 200 6.26 -1.39 -7.54
N ASN A 201 6.59 -2.06 -8.66
CA ASN A 201 6.50 -3.51 -8.82
C ASN A 201 5.10 -4.07 -8.54
N PHE A 202 4.06 -3.30 -8.88
CA PHE A 202 2.70 -3.82 -8.93
C PHE A 202 2.52 -4.79 -10.09
N GLN A 203 1.51 -5.64 -10.00
CA GLN A 203 0.97 -6.37 -11.14
C GLN A 203 -0.42 -5.85 -11.49
N ILE A 204 -0.80 -5.93 -12.78
CA ILE A 204 -2.19 -5.78 -13.19
C ILE A 204 -2.91 -7.10 -12.96
N GLY A 205 -4.01 -7.06 -12.21
CA GLY A 205 -4.72 -8.26 -11.77
C GLY A 205 -3.97 -9.04 -10.68
N TRP A 206 -4.35 -10.30 -10.50
CA TRP A 206 -3.97 -11.13 -9.34
C TRP A 206 -3.35 -12.47 -9.76
N HIS A 207 -2.41 -12.44 -10.71
CA HIS A 207 -1.81 -13.64 -11.30
C HIS A 207 -0.62 -14.17 -10.49
N GLY A 208 0.21 -13.25 -9.99
CA GLY A 208 1.35 -13.54 -9.13
C GLY A 208 0.97 -13.56 -7.65
N ARG A 209 1.61 -14.45 -6.89
CA ARG A 209 1.53 -14.48 -5.42
C ARG A 209 2.54 -13.50 -4.82
N ASN A 210 2.28 -13.06 -3.58
CA ASN A 210 3.16 -12.18 -2.81
C ASN A 210 3.55 -10.91 -3.58
N LYS A 211 2.56 -10.32 -4.24
CA LYS A 211 2.67 -9.11 -5.03
C LYS A 211 1.49 -8.20 -4.75
N LYS A 212 1.74 -6.90 -4.76
CA LYS A 212 0.68 -5.90 -4.73
C LYS A 212 0.01 -5.86 -6.10
N SER A 213 -1.28 -5.62 -6.12
CA SER A 213 -2.10 -5.72 -7.32
C SER A 213 -2.83 -4.41 -7.60
N LEU A 214 -3.05 -4.15 -8.89
CA LEU A 214 -3.92 -3.10 -9.40
C LEU A 214 -5.10 -3.74 -10.11
N GLU A 215 -6.32 -3.25 -9.88
CA GLU A 215 -7.44 -3.69 -10.72
C GLU A 215 -7.22 -3.24 -12.17
N PRO A 216 -7.48 -4.10 -13.17
CA PRO A 216 -7.39 -3.73 -14.58
C PRO A 216 -8.47 -2.71 -14.97
N SER A 217 -8.23 -2.01 -16.08
CA SER A 217 -9.08 -0.91 -16.56
C SER A 217 -10.51 -1.32 -16.92
N ASN A 218 -10.74 -2.59 -17.29
CA ASN A 218 -12.08 -3.11 -17.52
C ASN A 218 -12.90 -3.31 -16.22
N ILE A 219 -12.26 -3.24 -15.06
CA ILE A 219 -12.92 -3.32 -13.74
C ILE A 219 -12.96 -1.93 -13.09
N ALA A 220 -11.83 -1.21 -13.12
CA ALA A 220 -11.66 0.12 -12.54
C ALA A 220 -11.22 1.14 -13.61
N PRO A 221 -12.11 1.58 -14.52
CA PRO A 221 -11.70 2.39 -15.66
C PRO A 221 -11.21 3.78 -15.25
N THR A 222 -11.86 4.42 -14.30
CA THR A 222 -11.68 5.85 -13.95
C THR A 222 -11.23 6.04 -12.49
N TRP A 223 -10.53 5.06 -11.94
CA TRP A 223 -9.86 5.15 -10.64
C TRP A 223 -8.79 4.06 -10.58
N VAL A 224 -7.87 4.15 -9.63
CA VAL A 224 -6.82 3.15 -9.42
C VAL A 224 -7.07 2.43 -8.09
N HIS A 225 -7.55 1.19 -8.17
CA HIS A 225 -7.60 0.27 -7.04
C HIS A 225 -6.22 -0.32 -6.80
N MET A 226 -5.76 -0.27 -5.54
CA MET A 226 -4.50 -0.85 -5.10
C MET A 226 -4.77 -1.84 -3.97
N ASP A 227 -4.24 -3.06 -4.04
CA ASP A 227 -4.46 -4.06 -2.99
C ASP A 227 -3.28 -5.02 -2.73
N VAL A 228 -3.33 -5.69 -1.58
CA VAL A 228 -2.35 -6.71 -1.13
C VAL A 228 -2.97 -8.10 -1.00
N ARG A 229 -4.11 -8.39 -1.63
CA ARG A 229 -4.83 -9.67 -1.41
C ARG A 229 -4.06 -10.90 -1.87
N SER A 230 -3.07 -10.73 -2.75
CA SER A 230 -2.29 -11.83 -3.33
C SER A 230 -1.14 -12.28 -2.42
N PHE A 231 -0.93 -11.62 -1.27
CA PHE A 231 0.06 -12.02 -0.28
C PHE A 231 -0.37 -13.24 0.53
N SER A 232 0.62 -14.03 0.94
CA SER A 232 0.43 -15.20 1.80
C SER A 232 0.10 -14.77 3.23
N LYS A 233 -0.57 -15.64 4.00
CA LYS A 233 -1.07 -15.36 5.37
C LYS A 233 0.00 -14.75 6.30
N GLN A 234 1.26 -15.18 6.19
CA GLN A 234 2.36 -14.66 7.03
C GLN A 234 2.62 -13.16 6.84
N TYR A 235 2.29 -12.62 5.67
CA TYR A 235 2.42 -11.21 5.33
C TYR A 235 1.12 -10.45 5.60
N LEU A 236 0.03 -11.12 5.95
CA LEU A 236 -1.27 -10.49 6.23
C LEU A 236 -1.66 -10.68 7.70
N GLN A 237 -0.68 -10.73 8.60
CA GLN A 237 -0.93 -10.76 10.03
C GLN A 237 -1.50 -9.42 10.51
N GLU A 238 -2.33 -9.47 11.55
CA GLU A 238 -3.02 -8.29 12.11
C GLU A 238 -2.05 -7.16 12.51
N LYS A 239 -0.80 -7.49 12.89
CA LYS A 239 0.24 -6.50 13.21
C LYS A 239 0.60 -5.55 12.05
N TYR A 240 0.27 -5.90 10.82
CA TYR A 240 0.51 -5.04 9.65
C TYR A 240 -0.68 -4.13 9.32
N PHE A 241 -1.73 -4.09 10.14
CA PHE A 241 -2.92 -3.27 9.89
C PHE A 241 -2.98 -2.15 10.92
N VAL A 242 -3.21 -0.93 10.43
CA VAL A 242 -3.17 0.29 11.23
C VAL A 242 -4.41 1.15 10.96
N THR A 243 -4.77 1.96 11.94
CA THR A 243 -5.95 2.83 11.95
C THR A 243 -5.61 4.31 12.04
N THR A 244 -4.35 4.64 12.30
CA THR A 244 -3.85 6.02 12.38
C THR A 244 -2.52 6.19 11.65
N GLU A 245 -2.21 7.45 11.31
CA GLU A 245 -0.91 7.81 10.73
C GLU A 245 0.24 7.59 11.73
N GLN A 246 0.00 7.83 13.02
CA GLN A 246 0.99 7.58 14.06
C GLN A 246 1.37 6.09 14.14
N GLU A 247 0.40 5.17 14.03
CA GLU A 247 0.66 3.74 13.98
C GLU A 247 1.43 3.34 12.71
N LEU A 248 1.08 3.93 11.55
CA LEU A 248 1.78 3.71 10.29
C LEU A 248 3.27 4.09 10.39
N ASP A 249 3.55 5.21 11.04
CA ASP A 249 4.90 5.79 11.17
C ASP A 249 5.64 5.35 12.44
N SER A 250 5.03 4.50 13.25
CA SER A 250 5.71 3.87 14.39
C SER A 250 6.72 2.81 13.92
N ASN A 251 7.75 2.57 14.73
CA ASN A 251 8.73 1.50 14.51
C ASN A 251 8.31 0.19 15.21
N ASP A 252 7.02 0.05 15.52
CA ASP A 252 6.49 -1.00 16.38
C ASP A 252 5.92 -2.14 15.52
N LEU A 253 6.80 -3.02 15.02
CA LEU A 253 6.44 -4.34 14.47
C LEU A 253 6.62 -5.48 15.48
#